data_AF-A0A7Y2PIA5-F1
#
_entry.id   AF-A0A7Y2PIA5-F1
#
_cell.length_a   1.000
_cell.length_b   1.000
_cell.length_c   1.000
_cell.angle_alpha   90.00
_cell.angle_beta   90.00
_cell.angle_gamma   90.00
#
_symmetry.space_group_name_H-M   'P 1'
#
loop_
_entity.id
_entity.type
_entity.pdbx_description
1 polymer ?
#
loop_
_entity_poly.entity_id
_entity_poly.type
_entity_poly.pdbx_seq_one_letter_code
_entity_poly.pdbx_strand_id
1 'polypeptide(L)'
;MIIVPTRVDPPLLIFAIPPLALFVFKVGKIIFLYRRAVGVNLKDAFAAALAGLALSHTIAKAVLYGFFTTSIPFFRTPKNADNHGFWVAISEAREEVFIMLLLWGAALGIFLVQGLPSNDMRFWVVMLLVQSLPYLAALIMAFLSSLPKPVEAPEEHPAV
;
A
#
# COMPACT_ATOMS: atom_id res chain seq x y z
N MET A 1 -13.17 -22.00 -2.80
CA MET A 1 -13.88 -20.82 -2.31
C MET A 1 -14.63 -20.16 -3.46
N ILE A 2 -13.95 -19.54 -4.44
CA ILE A 2 -14.65 -18.88 -5.57
C ILE A 2 -14.97 -19.88 -6.69
N ILE A 3 -13.97 -20.61 -7.19
CA ILE A 3 -14.14 -21.56 -8.32
C ILE A 3 -14.89 -22.83 -7.89
N VAL A 4 -14.57 -23.33 -6.69
CA VAL A 4 -15.23 -24.49 -6.09
C VAL A 4 -15.70 -24.08 -4.69
N PRO A 5 -16.92 -23.55 -4.54
CA PRO A 5 -17.41 -23.01 -3.26
C PRO A 5 -17.79 -24.10 -2.25
N THR A 6 -18.21 -25.27 -2.71
CA THR A 6 -18.72 -26.34 -1.82
C THR A 6 -17.65 -27.31 -1.31
N ARG A 7 -16.40 -27.21 -1.78
CA ARG A 7 -15.31 -28.12 -1.40
C ARG A 7 -14.11 -27.46 -0.73
N VAL A 8 -14.07 -26.13 -0.69
CA VAL A 8 -12.92 -25.39 -0.20
C VAL A 8 -13.44 -24.34 0.76
N ASP A 9 -13.17 -24.58 2.03
CA ASP A 9 -13.57 -23.76 3.17
C ASP A 9 -12.62 -22.57 3.38
N PRO A 10 -13.06 -21.53 4.10
CA PRO A 10 -12.21 -20.39 4.42
C PRO A 10 -11.04 -20.83 5.29
N PRO A 11 -9.89 -20.16 5.16
CA PRO A 11 -8.79 -20.35 6.10
C PRO A 11 -9.29 -20.15 7.53
N LEU A 12 -8.84 -21.03 8.42
CA LEU A 12 -9.20 -20.94 9.84
C LEU A 12 -8.82 -19.58 10.40
N LEU A 13 -9.67 -19.06 11.27
CA LEU A 13 -9.51 -17.74 11.89
C LEU A 13 -8.15 -17.57 12.60
N ILE A 14 -7.59 -18.66 13.14
CA ILE A 14 -6.27 -18.66 13.78
C ILE A 14 -5.14 -18.20 12.85
N PHE A 15 -5.28 -18.38 11.53
CA PHE A 15 -4.30 -17.91 10.55
C PHE A 15 -4.49 -16.45 10.15
N ALA A 16 -5.70 -15.90 10.33
CA ALA A 16 -6.00 -14.50 10.00
C ALA A 16 -5.61 -13.54 11.14
N ILE A 17 -5.69 -13.97 12.41
CA ILE A 17 -5.39 -13.12 13.56
C ILE A 17 -3.95 -12.56 13.51
N PRO A 18 -2.88 -13.37 13.36
CA PRO A 18 -1.53 -12.85 13.51
C PRO A 18 -1.16 -11.79 12.45
N PRO A 19 -1.43 -11.99 11.15
CA PRO A 19 -1.19 -10.96 10.14
C PRO A 19 -1.93 -9.65 10.42
N LEU A 20 -3.20 -9.73 10.83
CA LEU A 20 -4.02 -8.56 11.15
C LEU A 20 -3.47 -7.83 12.39
N ALA A 21 -3.14 -8.56 13.44
CA ALA A 21 -2.56 -8.01 14.66
C ALA A 21 -1.22 -7.32 14.39
N LEU A 22 -0.33 -7.97 13.62
CA LEU A 22 0.95 -7.39 13.23
C LEU A 22 0.78 -6.16 12.34
N PHE A 23 -0.21 -6.14 11.45
CA PHE A 23 -0.51 -4.96 10.63
C PHE A 23 -0.96 -3.78 11.50
N VAL A 24 -1.93 -3.99 12.39
CA VAL A 24 -2.43 -2.94 13.30
C VAL A 24 -1.31 -2.44 14.20
N PHE A 25 -0.51 -3.36 14.76
CA PHE A 25 0.65 -3.00 15.56
C PHE A 25 1.68 -2.20 14.76
N LYS A 26 1.98 -2.59 13.52
CA LYS A 26 2.88 -1.86 12.62
C LYS A 26 2.40 -0.43 12.40
N VAL A 27 1.11 -0.25 12.09
CA VAL A 27 0.49 1.08 11.87
C VAL A 27 0.49 1.91 13.15
N GLY A 28 0.12 1.34 14.29
CA GLY A 28 0.17 2.03 15.59
C GLY A 28 1.59 2.47 15.95
N LYS A 29 2.57 1.57 15.78
CA LYS A 29 3.98 1.84 16.06
C LYS A 29 4.53 2.98 15.22
N ILE A 30 4.25 3.01 13.91
CA ILE A 30 4.77 4.07 13.04
C ILE A 30 4.16 5.42 13.41
N ILE A 31 2.84 5.50 13.66
CA ILE A 31 2.19 6.74 14.09
C ILE A 31 2.76 7.23 15.42
N PHE A 32 2.90 6.33 16.40
CA PHE A 32 3.45 6.65 17.70
C PHE A 32 4.88 7.18 17.61
N LEU A 33 5.75 6.49 16.87
CA LEU A 33 7.15 6.87 16.72
C LEU A 33 7.30 8.19 15.97
N TYR A 34 6.51 8.45 14.92
CA TYR A 34 6.57 9.72 14.21
C TYR A 34 6.16 10.89 15.10
N ARG A 35 5.09 10.73 15.89
CA ARG A 35 4.67 11.77 16.83
C ARG A 35 5.71 12.00 17.93
N ARG A 36 6.30 10.94 18.47
CA ARG A 36 7.19 11.04 19.64
C ARG A 36 8.62 11.41 19.28
N ALA A 37 9.17 10.83 18.21
CA ALA A 37 10.58 10.98 17.83
C ALA A 37 10.80 12.12 16.82
N VAL A 38 9.84 12.38 15.94
CA VAL A 38 9.94 13.46 14.93
C VAL A 38 9.17 14.71 15.37
N GLY A 39 8.18 14.58 16.27
CA GLY A 39 7.40 15.72 16.76
C GLY A 39 6.33 16.21 15.79
N VAL A 40 5.93 15.39 14.81
CA VAL A 40 4.94 15.78 13.78
C VAL A 40 3.50 15.64 14.26
N ASN A 41 2.60 16.35 13.60
CA ASN A 41 1.16 16.25 13.84
C ASN A 41 0.61 14.88 13.41
N LEU A 42 -0.58 14.54 13.88
CA LEU A 42 -1.21 13.24 13.57
C LEU A 42 -1.43 13.06 12.07
N LYS A 43 -1.82 14.12 11.35
CA LYS A 43 -2.01 14.11 9.89
C LYS A 43 -0.72 13.76 9.15
N ASP A 44 0.38 14.40 9.53
CA ASP A 44 1.69 14.18 8.92
C ASP A 44 2.24 12.79 9.26
N ALA A 45 1.97 12.29 10.47
CA ALA A 45 2.28 10.92 10.85
C ALA A 45 1.52 9.89 10.00
N PHE A 46 0.23 10.14 9.71
CA PHE A 46 -0.55 9.30 8.79
C PHE A 46 -0.03 9.39 7.36
N ALA A 47 0.32 10.57 6.87
CA ALA A 47 0.90 10.75 5.54
C ALA A 47 2.24 10.00 5.42
N ALA A 48 3.09 10.06 6.45
CA ALA A 48 4.33 9.31 6.50
C ALA A 48 4.10 7.79 6.55
N ALA A 49 3.09 7.33 7.30
CA ALA A 49 2.71 5.92 7.32
C ALA A 49 2.21 5.44 5.95
N LEU A 50 1.41 6.26 5.26
CA LEU A 50 0.91 5.99 3.91
C LEU A 50 2.07 5.90 2.90
N ALA A 51 3.00 6.86 2.93
CA ALA A 51 4.20 6.84 2.10
C ALA A 51 5.02 5.57 2.35
N GLY A 52 5.24 5.19 3.62
CA GLY A 52 5.95 3.96 3.96
C GLY A 52 5.24 2.69 3.49
N LEU A 53 3.90 2.66 3.49
CA LEU A 53 3.13 1.53 2.97
C LEU A 53 3.28 1.39 1.46
N ALA A 54 3.27 2.50 0.71
CA ALA A 54 3.36 2.52 -0.74
C ALA A 54 4.61 1.81 -1.30
N LEU A 55 5.75 1.90 -0.60
CA LEU A 55 7.00 1.28 -1.03
C LEU A 55 7.07 -0.24 -0.76
N SER A 56 6.11 -0.82 -0.04
CA SER A 56 6.23 -2.20 0.47
C SER A 56 6.38 -3.23 -0.65
N HIS A 57 5.63 -3.09 -1.76
CA HIS A 57 5.72 -4.03 -2.88
C HIS A 57 7.07 -3.94 -3.57
N THR A 58 7.51 -2.73 -3.87
CA THR A 58 8.79 -2.46 -4.54
C THR A 58 9.97 -2.98 -3.70
N ILE A 59 9.96 -2.74 -2.38
CA ILE A 59 10.97 -3.27 -1.47
C ILE A 59 10.94 -4.80 -1.46
N ALA A 60 9.75 -5.42 -1.35
CA ALA A 60 9.63 -6.87 -1.34
C ALA A 60 10.20 -7.49 -2.63
N LYS A 61 9.88 -6.91 -3.80
CA LYS A 61 10.43 -7.34 -5.09
C LYS A 61 11.94 -7.15 -5.17
N ALA A 62 12.46 -6.01 -4.72
CA ALA A 62 13.90 -5.76 -4.69
C ALA A 62 14.64 -6.76 -3.79
N VAL A 63 14.08 -7.10 -2.62
CA VAL A 63 14.62 -8.12 -1.72
C VAL A 63 14.60 -9.50 -2.37
N LEU A 64 13.50 -9.88 -3.03
CA LEU A 64 13.41 -11.15 -3.76
C LEU A 64 14.47 -11.25 -4.87
N TYR A 65 14.63 -10.20 -5.69
CA TYR A 65 15.68 -10.21 -6.71
C TYR A 65 17.09 -10.18 -6.13
N GLY A 66 17.30 -9.53 -4.98
CA GLY A 66 18.57 -9.53 -4.28
C GLY A 66 19.06 -10.92 -3.84
N PHE A 67 18.16 -11.90 -3.65
CA PHE A 67 18.56 -13.28 -3.38
C PHE A 67 19.15 -14.00 -4.59
N PHE A 68 18.78 -13.58 -5.81
CA PHE A 68 19.16 -14.27 -7.05
C PHE A 68 20.09 -13.42 -7.94
N THR A 69 20.30 -12.14 -7.64
CA THR A 69 21.06 -11.23 -8.50
C THR A 69 21.80 -10.17 -7.69
N THR A 70 23.11 -10.03 -7.95
CA THR A 70 24.00 -9.09 -7.24
C THR A 70 24.22 -7.78 -8.00
N SER A 71 23.86 -7.72 -9.29
CA SER A 71 24.24 -6.64 -10.22
C SER A 71 23.10 -5.70 -10.63
N ILE A 72 22.02 -5.61 -9.85
CA ILE A 72 20.90 -4.73 -10.17
C ILE A 72 21.34 -3.27 -9.97
N PRO A 73 21.36 -2.44 -11.02
CA PRO A 73 21.80 -1.05 -10.89
C PRO A 73 20.76 -0.23 -10.12
N PHE A 74 21.24 0.74 -9.33
CA PHE A 74 20.38 1.74 -8.72
C PHE A 74 19.97 2.75 -9.80
N PHE A 75 18.82 2.54 -10.42
CA PHE A 75 18.29 3.48 -11.40
C PHE A 75 18.04 4.84 -10.75
N ARG A 76 18.50 5.90 -11.41
CA ARG A 76 18.24 7.27 -10.94
C ARG A 76 16.76 7.55 -11.10
N THR A 77 16.10 7.88 -9.99
CA THR A 77 14.75 8.42 -10.05
C THR A 77 14.80 9.80 -10.72
N PRO A 78 13.92 10.10 -11.70
CA PRO A 78 13.88 11.39 -12.35
C PRO A 78 13.32 12.44 -11.37
N LYS A 79 14.23 13.08 -10.62
CA LYS A 79 13.91 14.21 -9.73
C LYS A 79 13.48 15.39 -10.62
N ASN A 80 12.25 15.89 -10.47
CA ASN A 80 11.64 16.95 -11.30
C ASN A 80 11.22 16.56 -12.73
N ALA A 81 10.78 15.32 -12.96
CA ALA A 81 10.05 15.03 -14.19
C ALA A 81 8.80 15.94 -14.30
N ASP A 82 8.46 16.41 -15.50
CA ASP A 82 7.26 17.26 -15.73
C ASP A 82 6.01 16.59 -15.15
N ASN A 83 4.92 17.33 -14.87
CA ASN A 83 3.69 16.68 -14.40
C ASN A 83 3.23 15.66 -15.43
N HIS A 84 3.29 14.39 -15.05
CA HIS A 84 2.81 13.31 -15.91
C HIS A 84 1.30 13.20 -15.73
N GLY A 85 0.56 13.02 -16.83
CA GLY A 85 -0.90 12.92 -16.76
C GLY A 85 -1.40 11.73 -15.94
N PHE A 86 -2.69 11.75 -15.57
CA PHE A 86 -3.37 10.70 -14.78
C PHE A 86 -3.06 9.26 -15.23
N TRP A 87 -2.99 9.02 -16.54
CA TRP A 87 -2.70 7.70 -17.11
C TRP A 87 -1.26 7.23 -16.88
N VAL A 88 -0.31 8.17 -16.83
CA VAL A 88 1.08 7.84 -16.55
C VAL A 88 1.24 7.44 -15.09
N ALA A 89 0.58 8.12 -14.16
CA ALA A 89 0.59 7.75 -12.73
C ALA A 89 0.11 6.31 -12.50
N ILE A 90 -0.95 5.89 -13.19
CA ILE A 90 -1.42 4.50 -13.14
C ILE A 90 -0.39 3.54 -13.75
N SER A 91 0.26 3.95 -14.84
CA SER A 91 1.27 3.12 -15.51
C SER A 91 2.51 2.89 -14.64
N GLU A 92 2.88 3.86 -13.80
CA GLU A 92 4.00 3.76 -12.85
C GLU A 92 3.70 2.75 -11.74
N ALA A 93 2.46 2.73 -11.23
CA ALA A 93 2.00 1.79 -10.21
C ALA A 93 1.28 0.57 -10.81
N ARG A 94 1.53 0.23 -12.08
CA ARG A 94 0.80 -0.79 -12.84
C ARG A 94 0.66 -2.12 -12.10
N GLU A 95 1.77 -2.62 -11.57
CA GLU A 95 1.82 -3.94 -10.95
C GLU A 95 1.06 -3.94 -9.62
N GLU A 96 1.20 -2.87 -8.85
CA GLU A 96 0.48 -2.64 -7.62
C GLU A 96 -1.02 -2.52 -7.86
N VAL A 97 -1.44 -1.74 -8.86
CA VAL A 97 -2.85 -1.62 -9.26
C VAL A 97 -3.41 -2.97 -9.68
N PHE A 98 -2.66 -3.75 -10.47
CA PHE A 98 -3.10 -5.07 -10.89
C PHE A 98 -3.34 -6.00 -9.70
N ILE A 99 -2.40 -6.06 -8.75
CA ILE A 99 -2.55 -6.89 -7.54
C ILE A 99 -3.70 -6.39 -6.65
N MET A 100 -3.85 -5.06 -6.50
CA MET A 100 -4.97 -4.46 -5.76
C MET A 100 -6.31 -4.91 -6.33
N LEU A 101 -6.48 -4.83 -7.65
CA LEU A 101 -7.71 -5.23 -8.34
C LEU A 101 -7.98 -6.72 -8.21
N LEU A 102 -6.94 -7.57 -8.24
CA LEU A 102 -7.10 -9.01 -7.98
C LEU A 102 -7.56 -9.28 -6.55
N LEU A 103 -7.00 -8.58 -5.55
CA LEU A 103 -7.41 -8.74 -4.15
C LEU A 103 -8.84 -8.27 -3.92
N TRP A 104 -9.22 -7.11 -4.48
CA TRP A 104 -10.59 -6.60 -4.41
C TRP A 104 -11.57 -7.49 -5.17
N GLY A 105 -11.18 -7.97 -6.35
CA GLY A 105 -11.95 -8.92 -7.14
C GLY A 105 -12.15 -10.25 -6.43
N ALA A 106 -11.13 -10.75 -5.72
CA ALA A 106 -11.25 -11.94 -4.88
C ALA A 106 -12.19 -11.71 -3.70
N ALA A 107 -12.07 -10.58 -3.00
CA ALA A 107 -12.97 -10.21 -1.90
C ALA A 107 -14.44 -10.11 -2.37
N LEU A 108 -14.66 -9.43 -3.50
CA LEU A 108 -15.99 -9.31 -4.11
C LEU A 108 -16.51 -10.66 -4.60
N GLY A 109 -15.67 -11.47 -5.25
CA GLY A 109 -16.04 -12.80 -5.72
C GLY A 109 -16.46 -13.73 -4.57
N ILE A 110 -15.78 -13.65 -3.43
CA ILE A 110 -16.17 -14.39 -2.22
C ILE A 110 -17.54 -13.91 -1.73
N PHE A 111 -17.74 -12.59 -1.65
CA PHE A 111 -19.02 -12.01 -1.23
C PHE A 111 -20.18 -12.43 -2.13
N LEU A 112 -19.99 -12.44 -3.45
CA LEU A 112 -21.04 -12.78 -4.42
C LEU A 112 -21.32 -14.28 -4.50
N VAL A 113 -20.30 -15.14 -4.41
CA VAL A 113 -20.45 -16.59 -4.58
C VAL A 113 -20.84 -17.30 -3.28
N GLN A 114 -20.24 -16.90 -2.15
CA GLN A 114 -20.40 -17.59 -0.86
C GLN A 114 -21.16 -16.76 0.20
N GLY A 115 -21.26 -15.44 0.01
CA GLY A 115 -21.75 -14.54 1.06
C GLY A 115 -20.78 -14.46 2.25
N LEU A 116 -21.30 -14.04 3.42
CA LEU A 116 -20.54 -13.89 4.67
C LEU A 116 -21.20 -14.62 5.87
N PRO A 117 -21.46 -15.94 5.77
CA PRO A 117 -22.22 -16.68 6.77
C PRO A 117 -21.46 -16.90 8.08
N SER A 118 -20.14 -17.10 8.02
CA SER A 118 -19.28 -17.40 9.18
C SER A 118 -18.31 -16.26 9.48
N ASN A 119 -17.82 -16.21 10.73
CA ASN A 119 -16.79 -15.25 11.12
C ASN A 119 -15.48 -15.48 10.37
N ASP A 120 -15.09 -16.73 10.13
CA ASP A 120 -13.89 -17.08 9.38
C ASP A 120 -13.89 -16.45 7.98
N MET A 121 -15.04 -16.48 7.29
CA MET A 121 -15.20 -15.83 5.99
C MET A 121 -15.03 -14.31 6.08
N ARG A 122 -15.62 -13.68 7.10
CA ARG A 122 -15.52 -12.23 7.33
C ARG A 122 -14.07 -11.82 7.58
N PHE A 123 -13.36 -12.55 8.45
CA PHE A 123 -11.95 -12.29 8.74
C PHE A 123 -11.06 -12.52 7.52
N TRP A 124 -11.37 -13.51 6.69
CA TRP A 124 -10.65 -13.73 5.44
C TRP A 124 -10.85 -12.57 4.45
N VAL A 125 -12.08 -12.08 4.27
CA VAL A 125 -12.34 -10.90 3.44
C VAL A 125 -11.64 -9.66 4.01
N VAL A 126 -11.68 -9.44 5.33
CA VAL A 126 -10.94 -8.35 5.98
C VAL A 126 -9.44 -8.48 5.73
N MET A 127 -8.88 -9.68 5.79
CA MET A 127 -7.46 -9.92 5.50
C MET A 127 -7.12 -9.55 4.05
N LEU A 128 -7.93 -9.94 3.07
CA LEU A 128 -7.73 -9.56 1.67
C LEU A 128 -7.75 -8.04 1.48
N LEU A 129 -8.67 -7.35 2.16
CA LEU A 129 -8.76 -5.88 2.12
C LEU A 129 -7.56 -5.22 2.80
N VAL A 130 -7.13 -5.70 3.96
CA VAL A 130 -5.94 -5.19 4.66
C VAL A 130 -4.67 -5.42 3.83
N GLN A 131 -4.55 -6.58 3.18
CA GLN A 131 -3.45 -6.89 2.27
C GLN A 131 -3.45 -6.00 1.02
N SER A 132 -4.62 -5.46 0.63
CA SER A 132 -4.71 -4.52 -0.50
C SER A 132 -4.19 -3.11 -0.17
N LEU A 133 -4.08 -2.74 1.12
CA LEU A 133 -3.73 -1.39 1.55
C LEU A 133 -2.36 -0.87 1.06
N PRO A 134 -1.27 -1.67 1.06
CA PRO A 134 0.01 -1.21 0.50
C PRO A 134 -0.07 -0.86 -0.98
N TYR A 135 -0.89 -1.59 -1.74
CA TYR A 135 -1.08 -1.35 -3.18
C TYR A 135 -1.97 -0.12 -3.44
N LEU A 136 -3.02 0.06 -2.63
CA LEU A 136 -3.80 1.28 -2.63
C LEU A 136 -2.94 2.49 -2.26
N ALA A 137 -2.05 2.35 -1.27
CA ALA A 137 -1.11 3.39 -0.88
C ALA A 137 -0.16 3.75 -2.04
N ALA A 138 0.35 2.76 -2.78
CA ALA A 138 1.16 2.99 -3.98
C ALA A 138 0.41 3.79 -5.05
N LEU A 139 -0.85 3.43 -5.31
CA LEU A 139 -1.70 4.18 -6.25
C LEU A 139 -1.96 5.62 -5.79
N ILE A 140 -2.26 5.83 -4.50
CA ILE A 140 -2.43 7.18 -3.94
C ILE A 140 -1.15 7.98 -4.10
N MET A 141 0.01 7.41 -3.77
CA MET A 141 1.30 8.10 -3.91
C MET A 141 1.65 8.41 -5.36
N ALA A 142 1.33 7.52 -6.31
CA ALA A 142 1.51 7.79 -7.73
C ALA A 142 0.65 8.97 -8.19
N PHE A 143 -0.62 9.03 -7.76
CA PHE A 143 -1.47 10.19 -8.05
C PHE A 143 -0.95 11.48 -7.41
N LEU A 144 -0.54 11.44 -6.14
CA LEU A 144 0.05 12.60 -5.47
C LEU A 144 1.32 13.09 -6.17
N SER A 145 2.15 12.19 -6.69
CA SER A 145 3.35 12.53 -7.45
C SER A 145 3.06 13.13 -8.82
N SER A 146 1.85 12.91 -9.37
CA SER A 146 1.40 13.48 -10.65
C SER A 146 0.76 14.86 -10.53
N LEU A 147 0.47 15.31 -9.30
CA LEU A 147 -0.14 16.61 -9.07
C LEU A 147 0.84 17.75 -9.38
N PRO A 148 0.33 18.91 -9.86
CA PRO A 148 1.17 20.08 -10.05
C PRO A 148 1.91 20.50 -8.79
N LYS A 149 3.19 20.87 -8.99
CA LYS A 149 3.98 21.46 -7.91
C LYS A 149 3.23 22.67 -7.33
N PRO A 150 3.13 22.77 -6.00
CA PRO A 150 2.65 23.99 -5.37
C PRO A 150 3.48 25.18 -5.87
N VAL A 151 2.82 26.30 -6.14
CA VAL A 151 3.49 27.54 -6.50
C VAL A 151 4.43 27.92 -5.36
N GLU A 152 5.74 28.01 -5.62
CA GLU A 152 6.72 28.45 -4.64
C GLU A 152 6.30 29.84 -4.13
N ALA A 153 6.09 29.96 -2.82
CA ALA A 153 5.94 31.26 -2.20
C ALA A 153 7.26 32.03 -2.35
N PRO A 154 7.24 33.36 -2.58
CA PRO A 154 8.47 34.12 -2.77
C PRO A 154 9.42 33.88 -1.60
N GLU A 155 10.66 33.47 -1.90
CA GLU A 155 11.71 33.39 -0.88
C GLU A 155 11.90 34.79 -0.30
N GLU A 156 11.51 35.00 0.97
CA GLU A 156 11.99 36.14 1.73
C GLU A 156 13.50 35.94 1.95
N HIS A 157 14.30 36.50 1.04
CA HIS A 157 15.73 36.65 1.28
C HIS A 157 15.90 37.45 2.59
N PRO A 158 16.60 36.90 3.60
CA PRO A 158 16.97 37.70 4.76
C PRO A 158 17.85 38.85 4.24
N ALA A 159 17.38 40.09 4.46
CA ALA A 159 18.18 41.26 4.22
C ALA A 159 19.51 41.12 5.00
N VAL A 160 20.60 41.34 4.28
CA VAL A 160 22.00 41.29 4.69
C VAL A 160 22.23 41.87 6.09
#